data_AF-A0A2H5YSE0-F1
#
_entry.id   AF-A0A2H5YSE0-F1
#
_cell.length_a   1.000
_cell.length_b   1.000
_cell.length_c   1.000
_cell.angle_alpha   90.00
_cell.angle_beta   90.00
_cell.angle_gamma   90.00
#
_symmetry.space_group_name_H-M   'P 1'
#
loop_
_entity.id
_entity.type
_entity.pdbx_description
1 polymer ?
#
loop_
_entity_poly.entity_id
_entity_poly.type
_entity_poly.pdbx_seq_one_letter_code
_entity_poly.pdbx_strand_id
1 'polypeptide(L)' 'MWERLTGQGKVRAPEFPPGLAWFNTERPLTLAELRGKVVLLDFWTYC' A
#
# COMPACT_ATOMS: atom_id res chain seq x y z
N MET A 1 -3.41 -0.58 -29.42
CA MET A 1 -2.76 0.32 -28.45
C MET A 1 -2.86 -0.29 -27.05
N TRP A 2 -2.16 -1.40 -26.81
CA TRP A 2 -2.12 -2.11 -25.51
C TRP A 2 -0.68 -2.32 -25.03
N GLU A 3 0.28 -1.59 -25.59
CA GLU A 3 1.73 -1.75 -25.34
C GLU A 3 2.24 -1.07 -24.06
N ARG A 4 1.38 -0.77 -23.07
CA ARG A 4 1.81 -0.03 -21.86
C ARG A 4 1.56 -0.70 -20.52
N LEU A 5 1.26 -1.99 -20.51
CA LEU A 5 1.26 -2.79 -19.28
C LEU A 5 2.48 -3.73 -19.19
N THR A 6 3.61 -3.35 -19.78
CA THR A 6 4.89 -3.92 -19.34
C THR A 6 5.15 -3.38 -17.93
N GLY A 7 4.56 -4.05 -16.95
CA GLY A 7 4.70 -3.71 -15.54
C GLY A 7 6.17 -3.49 -15.24
N GLN A 8 6.51 -2.32 -14.70
CA GLN A 8 7.82 -2.09 -14.11
C GLN A 8 8.12 -3.31 -13.22
N GLY A 9 9.17 -4.07 -13.54
CA GLY A 9 9.48 -5.33 -12.86
C GLY A 9 9.45 -5.13 -11.33
N LYS A 10 9.06 -6.17 -10.58
CA LYS A 10 8.81 -6.17 -9.11
C LYS A 10 9.34 -4.92 -8.38
N VAL A 11 8.52 -3.86 -8.33
CA VAL A 11 8.86 -2.64 -7.61
C VAL A 11 8.54 -2.80 -6.13
N ARG A 12 9.31 -2.12 -5.27
CA ARG A 12 8.94 -2.03 -3.85
C ARG A 12 7.71 -1.14 -3.72
N ALA A 13 6.77 -1.54 -2.86
CA ALA A 13 5.67 -0.67 -2.50
C ALA A 13 6.21 0.64 -1.89
N PRO A 14 5.65 1.80 -2.27
CA PRO A 14 5.99 3.08 -1.64
C PRO A 14 5.47 3.14 -0.21
N GLU A 15 6.12 3.91 0.65
CA GLU A 15 5.66 4.11 2.03
C GLU A 15 4.28 4.80 2.10
N PHE A 16 3.54 4.58 3.18
CA PHE A 16 2.29 5.27 3.43
C PHE A 16 2.53 6.79 3.56
N PRO A 17 1.71 7.63 2.90
CA PRO A 17 1.79 9.08 3.06
C PRO A 17 1.66 9.53 4.51
N PRO A 18 2.37 10.59 4.93
CA PRO A 18 2.20 11.16 6.25
C PRO A 18 0.82 11.81 6.40
N GLY A 19 0.30 11.86 7.63
CA GLY A 19 -0.94 12.57 7.96
C GLY A 19 -2.24 11.84 7.58
N LEU A 20 -2.17 10.58 7.13
CA LEU A 20 -3.37 9.76 6.94
C LEU A 20 -4.04 9.45 8.27
N ALA A 21 -5.38 9.46 8.28
CA ALA A 21 -6.16 8.96 9.40
C ALA A 21 -6.14 7.43 9.38
N TRP A 22 -5.83 6.83 10.52
CA TRP A 22 -5.83 5.38 10.71
C TRP A 22 -6.94 4.97 11.65
N PHE A 23 -7.57 3.85 11.35
CA PHE A 23 -8.61 3.23 12.17
C PHE A 23 -8.15 1.81 12.56
N ASN A 24 -8.68 1.28 13.67
CA ASN A 24 -8.39 -0.07 14.18
C ASN A 24 -6.92 -0.33 14.55
N THR A 25 -6.15 0.72 14.84
CA THR A 25 -4.77 0.64 15.32
C THR A 25 -4.51 1.79 16.30
N GLU A 26 -3.58 1.59 17.24
CA GLU A 26 -3.18 2.61 18.22
C GLU A 26 -2.35 3.74 17.59
N ARG A 27 -1.68 3.46 16.47
CA ARG A 27 -0.81 4.41 15.76
C ARG A 27 -0.72 4.08 14.26
N PRO A 28 -0.29 5.04 13.40
CA PRO A 28 0.04 4.77 12.00
C PRO A 28 1.04 3.62 11.85
N LEU A 29 0.84 2.79 10.84
CA LEU A 29 1.75 1.71 10.45
C LEU A 29 2.73 2.20 9.38
N THR A 30 3.90 1.57 9.34
CA THR A 30 4.91 1.73 8.28
C THR A 30 5.10 0.42 7.51
N LEU A 31 5.52 0.48 6.25
CA LEU A 31 5.87 -0.72 5.50
C LEU A 31 7.05 -1.51 6.10
N ALA A 32 7.93 -0.84 6.85
CA ALA A 32 9.03 -1.50 7.55
C ALA A 32 8.53 -2.50 8.61
N GLU A 33 7.48 -2.15 9.35
CA GLU A 33 6.88 -2.98 10.40
C GLU A 33 6.11 -4.18 9.84
N LEU A 34 5.69 -4.12 8.58
CA LEU A 34 4.92 -5.17 7.92
C LEU A 34 5.81 -6.18 7.17
N ARG A 35 7.14 -6.03 7.20
CA ARG A 35 8.06 -6.96 6.54
C ARG A 35 7.89 -8.39 7.07
N GLY A 36 7.95 -9.36 6.16
CA GLY A 36 7.73 -10.77 6.47
C GLY A 36 6.26 -11.20 6.46
N LYS A 37 5.33 -10.26 6.28
CA LYS A 37 3.90 -10.55 6.09
C LYS A 37 3.51 -10.35 4.63
N VAL A 38 2.51 -11.10 4.18
CA VAL A 38 1.76 -10.75 2.95
C VAL A 38 0.78 -9.65 3.33
N VAL A 39 0.83 -8.53 2.61
CA VAL A 39 -0.01 -7.35 2.85
C VAL A 39 -0.90 -7.13 1.64
N LEU A 40 -2.21 -7.03 1.86
CA LEU A 40 -3.19 -6.67 0.85
C LEU A 40 -3.59 -5.21 1.04
N LEU A 41 -3.43 -4.39 -0.01
CA LEU A 41 -4.01 -3.05 -0.07
C LEU A 41 -5.30 -3.13 -0.87
N ASP A 42 -6.41 -2.87 -0.20
CA ASP A 42 -7.73 -2.81 -0.81
C ASP A 42 -8.17 -1.36 -0.93
N PHE A 43 -8.32 -0.87 -2.16
CA PHE A 43 -8.72 0.51 -2.43
C PHE A 43 -10.23 0.54 -2.66
N TRP A 44 -10.96 1.04 -1.67
CA TRP A 44 -12.42 1.02 -1.66
C TRP A 44 -13.00 2.34 -1.14
N THR A 45 -14.29 2.52 -1.34
CA THR A 45 -15.08 3.64 -0.81
C THR A 45 -16.42 3.10 -0.30
N TYR A 46 -17.03 3.80 0.65
CA TYR A 46 -18.35 3.46 1.19
C TYR A 46 -19.53 3.83 0.27
N CYS A 47 -19.28 4.65 -0.77
CA CYS A 47 -20.30 5.18 -1.68
C CYS A 47 -20.46 4.33 -2.95
#